data_AF-A0ABC8KG76-F1
#
_entry.id   AF-A0ABC8KG76-F1
#
_cell.length_a   1.000
_cell.length_b   1.000
_cell.length_c   1.000
_cell.angle_alpha   90.00
_cell.angle_beta   90.00
_cell.angle_gamma   90.00
#
_symmetry.space_group_name_H-M   'P 1'
#
loop_
_entity.id
_entity.type
_entity.pdbx_description
1 polymer ?
#
loop_
_entity_poly.entity_id
_entity_poly.type
_entity_poly.pdbx_seq_one_letter_code
_entity_poly.pdbx_strand_id
1 'polypeptide(L)'
;MVAENNNKEVKLSASMENNNKKESNIHLEVLQKEPAALVKPESETPKGLYFLSNLDQNIAVIVRTIYCFKSEERGNEEAVQVIKKALSQVLVHYYPLSGRLTISPEGKLTVDCTEEGVVFVEAEANCKMDEIGDITKPDPETLGKLVYDVVEAKNILEVPPVTAQVTKFKCGGFVLGLCMNHCMFDGIGAMEFVNSWGQLARGLPLTTPPFSDRTILTARNPPKIENLHQEFEEIEDKSNINSLYSKEPTLHRSFCFDQEKIKKLKLQATENSESLLGNSCTTFEALSAFVWRARTKSLKMLSDQKTKLLFAVDGRAKFEPQLPKGYFGNGIVLTNSICEAGELTEKPLSFAVGLVREAIKMVTDGYMRSAIDYFEVTRARPSLSSTLLITTWSRLGFHTTDFGWGEPVLSGPVALPEKEVTLFLSHGEQRRSINVLLGLPASAMDVFQEQFLQI
;
A
#
# COMPACT_ATOMS: atom_id res chain seq x y z
N MET A 1 47.82 -14.64 44.55
CA MET A 1 48.79 -13.82 45.31
C MET A 1 49.70 -13.15 44.30
N VAL A 2 49.39 -11.88 43.96
CA VAL A 2 50.19 -10.65 44.23
C VAL A 2 51.30 -10.48 43.19
N ALA A 3 51.48 -9.41 42.40
CA ALA A 3 50.96 -8.04 42.26
C ALA A 3 51.17 -7.63 40.77
N GLU A 4 50.29 -6.91 40.07
CA GLU A 4 50.05 -5.44 40.02
C GLU A 4 51.25 -4.48 39.87
N ASN A 5 51.17 -3.70 38.76
CA ASN A 5 51.53 -2.27 38.57
C ASN A 5 53.02 -1.87 38.41
N ASN A 6 53.42 -0.90 37.59
CA ASN A 6 52.73 0.01 36.67
C ASN A 6 53.73 0.74 35.73
N ASN A 7 53.24 1.12 34.55
CA ASN A 7 53.52 2.33 33.76
C ASN A 7 54.95 2.81 33.46
N LYS A 8 55.23 2.96 32.15
CA LYS A 8 55.43 4.27 31.48
C LYS A 8 55.56 4.05 29.97
N GLU A 9 54.68 4.65 29.17
CA GLU A 9 55.09 5.16 27.86
C GLU A 9 54.16 6.27 27.31
N VAL A 10 54.78 7.44 27.23
CA VAL A 10 54.67 8.58 26.30
C VAL A 10 53.54 8.60 25.25
N LYS A 11 52.78 9.71 25.29
CA LYS A 11 51.90 10.25 24.24
C LYS A 11 52.66 10.55 22.93
N LEU A 12 52.06 10.25 21.78
CA LEU A 12 52.07 11.12 20.60
C LEU A 12 50.77 10.95 19.79
N SER A 13 50.18 12.10 19.51
CA SER A 13 48.87 12.39 18.92
C SER A 13 48.85 12.27 17.39
N ALA A 14 47.72 11.85 16.83
CA ALA A 14 46.94 12.63 15.84
C ALA A 14 45.81 11.76 15.23
N SER A 15 44.55 12.16 15.42
CA SER A 15 43.59 12.26 14.30
C SER A 15 42.21 12.75 14.79
N MET A 16 41.83 13.89 14.21
CA MET A 16 40.52 14.28 13.71
C MET A 16 39.29 14.05 14.62
N GLU A 17 38.73 15.19 15.02
CA GLU A 17 37.39 15.37 15.56
C GLU A 17 36.34 14.63 14.73
N ASN A 18 35.88 13.47 15.23
CA ASN A 18 34.59 12.92 14.84
C ASN A 18 33.52 13.53 15.75
N ASN A 19 32.72 14.42 15.15
CA ASN A 19 31.43 14.83 15.70
C ASN A 19 30.51 13.62 15.81
N ASN A 20 30.60 12.90 16.93
CA ASN A 20 29.64 11.88 17.32
C ASN A 20 28.30 12.56 17.63
N LYS A 21 27.42 12.68 16.63
CA LYS A 21 25.98 12.62 16.88
C LYS A 21 25.72 11.28 17.56
N LYS A 22 25.50 11.30 18.87
CA LYS A 22 24.86 10.18 19.57
C LYS A 22 23.49 10.00 18.92
N GLU A 23 23.37 9.04 18.00
CA GLU A 23 22.08 8.44 17.68
C GLU A 23 21.61 7.77 18.97
N SER A 24 20.78 8.46 19.74
CA SER A 24 20.02 7.83 20.80
C SER A 24 19.05 6.87 20.12
N ASN A 25 19.36 5.57 20.12
CA ASN A 25 18.39 4.52 19.81
C ASN A 25 17.31 4.54 20.90
N ILE A 26 16.34 5.44 20.76
CA ILE A 26 15.17 5.47 21.62
C ILE A 26 14.29 4.30 21.19
N HIS A 27 14.09 3.35 22.11
CA HIS A 27 13.18 2.24 21.90
C HIS A 27 11.73 2.75 22.01
N LEU A 28 11.00 2.76 20.89
CA LEU A 28 9.59 3.12 20.86
C LEU A 28 8.79 2.10 21.68
N GLU A 29 8.15 2.58 22.74
CA GLU A 29 7.15 1.84 23.50
C GLU A 29 5.81 2.54 23.36
N VAL A 30 4.79 1.77 23.01
CA VAL A 30 3.41 2.22 22.84
C VAL A 30 2.56 1.52 23.89
N LEU A 31 2.00 2.30 24.81
CA LEU A 31 1.08 1.81 25.82
C LEU A 31 -0.35 1.97 25.30
N GLN A 32 -0.98 0.86 24.91
CA GLN A 32 -2.39 0.82 24.54
C GLN A 32 -3.26 0.86 25.79
N LYS A 33 -4.34 1.65 25.74
CA LYS A 33 -5.34 1.72 26.80
C LYS A 33 -6.37 0.62 26.59
N GLU A 34 -6.50 -0.24 27.58
CA GLU A 34 -7.46 -1.35 27.58
C GLU A 34 -8.71 -1.02 28.42
N PRO A 35 -9.91 -1.54 28.05
CA PRO A 35 -10.15 -2.30 26.83
C PRO A 35 -10.27 -1.39 25.59
N ALA A 36 -9.94 -1.94 24.42
CA ALA A 36 -10.28 -1.32 23.14
C ALA A 36 -11.77 -0.97 23.06
N ALA A 37 -12.10 0.20 22.51
CA ALA A 37 -13.47 0.65 22.37
C ALA A 37 -14.10 0.16 21.05
N LEU A 38 -15.41 -0.12 21.07
CA LEU A 38 -16.20 -0.30 19.84
C LEU A 38 -16.94 0.99 19.52
N VAL A 39 -16.56 1.63 18.40
CA VAL A 39 -17.19 2.86 17.92
C VAL A 39 -18.31 2.49 16.95
N LYS A 40 -19.54 2.67 17.40
CA LYS A 40 -20.75 2.42 16.61
C LYS A 40 -21.11 3.64 15.75
N PRO A 41 -21.89 3.45 14.67
CA PRO A 41 -22.53 4.56 13.98
C PRO A 41 -23.32 5.46 14.95
N GLU A 42 -23.34 6.77 14.71
CA GLU A 42 -24.04 7.76 15.56
C GLU A 42 -25.57 7.60 15.52
N SER A 43 -26.09 7.05 14.42
CA SER A 43 -27.51 6.77 14.21
C SER A 43 -27.71 5.35 13.65
N GLU A 44 -28.93 4.84 13.70
CA GLU A 44 -29.27 3.53 13.11
C GLU A 44 -28.96 3.50 11.59
N THR A 45 -28.46 2.36 11.14
CA THR A 45 -28.01 2.08 9.79
C THR A 45 -28.65 0.78 9.26
N PRO A 46 -28.65 0.53 7.94
CA PRO A 46 -29.19 -0.70 7.38
C PRO A 46 -28.49 -1.95 7.92
N LYS A 47 -29.29 -2.93 8.35
CA LYS A 47 -28.83 -4.21 8.91
C LYS A 47 -28.93 -5.35 7.89
N GLY A 48 -28.17 -6.42 8.13
CA GLY A 48 -28.18 -7.64 7.32
C GLY A 48 -26.99 -7.74 6.36
N LEU A 49 -27.08 -8.68 5.41
CA LEU A 49 -25.96 -8.99 4.53
C LEU A 49 -25.74 -7.90 3.47
N TYR A 50 -24.52 -7.40 3.41
CA TYR A 50 -24.05 -6.42 2.46
C TYR A 50 -23.11 -7.08 1.44
N PHE A 51 -23.59 -7.14 0.20
CA PHE A 51 -22.93 -7.78 -0.94
C PHE A 51 -21.54 -7.17 -1.22
N LEU A 52 -20.53 -8.02 -1.43
CA LEU A 52 -19.22 -7.63 -1.98
C LEU A 52 -19.08 -8.13 -3.42
N SER A 53 -18.65 -7.25 -4.33
CA SER A 53 -18.49 -7.58 -5.75
C SER A 53 -17.33 -8.54 -5.97
N ASN A 54 -17.25 -9.21 -7.13
CA ASN A 54 -16.13 -10.11 -7.42
C ASN A 54 -14.77 -9.38 -7.49
N LEU A 55 -14.76 -8.07 -7.76
CA LEU A 55 -13.52 -7.27 -7.67
C LEU A 55 -13.06 -7.11 -6.21
N ASP A 56 -13.99 -7.06 -5.26
CA ASP A 56 -13.68 -7.02 -3.83
C ASP A 56 -13.13 -8.37 -3.32
N GLN A 57 -13.61 -9.48 -3.88
CA GLN A 57 -13.20 -10.84 -3.49
C GLN A 57 -11.73 -11.14 -3.85
N ASN A 58 -11.23 -10.52 -4.92
CA ASN A 58 -9.89 -10.80 -5.45
C ASN A 58 -8.76 -10.35 -4.53
N ILE A 59 -9.01 -9.37 -3.65
CA ILE A 59 -7.97 -8.72 -2.85
C ILE A 59 -8.45 -8.64 -1.39
N ALA A 60 -8.37 -9.77 -0.70
CA ALA A 60 -8.71 -9.88 0.72
C ALA A 60 -7.42 -9.91 1.56
N VAL A 61 -6.76 -8.77 1.66
CA VAL A 61 -5.54 -8.56 2.47
C VAL A 61 -5.70 -7.34 3.37
N ILE A 62 -5.04 -7.36 4.53
CA ILE A 62 -5.03 -6.21 5.44
C ILE A 62 -3.96 -5.22 4.99
N VAL A 63 -4.38 -3.97 4.79
CA VAL A 63 -3.47 -2.85 4.51
C VAL A 63 -3.33 -2.01 5.77
N ARG A 64 -2.08 -1.81 6.19
CA ARG A 64 -1.71 -1.04 7.38
C ARG A 64 -1.13 0.30 6.99
N THR A 65 -1.73 1.38 7.47
CA THR A 65 -1.31 2.76 7.16
C THR A 65 -1.22 3.59 8.42
N ILE A 66 -0.34 4.59 8.41
CA ILE A 66 -0.20 5.56 9.48
C ILE A 66 -0.31 6.98 8.92
N TYR A 67 -0.84 7.88 9.74
CA TYR A 67 -0.99 9.31 9.47
C TYR A 67 -0.49 10.09 10.68
N CYS A 68 0.57 10.86 10.48
CA CYS A 68 1.25 11.63 11.51
C CYS A 68 0.72 13.06 11.52
N PHE A 69 0.18 13.52 12.64
CA PHE A 69 -0.36 14.86 12.79
C PHE A 69 0.40 15.65 13.85
N LYS A 70 0.70 16.91 13.54
CA LYS A 70 1.31 17.86 14.46
C LYS A 70 0.88 19.27 14.07
N SER A 71 0.46 20.05 15.06
CA SER A 71 0.11 21.46 14.90
C SER A 71 0.89 22.31 15.91
N GLU A 72 1.25 23.53 15.50
CA GLU A 72 1.85 24.54 16.39
C GLU A 72 0.78 25.17 17.31
N GLU A 73 -0.48 25.20 16.86
CA GLU A 73 -1.59 25.87 17.55
C GLU A 73 -2.40 24.93 18.44
N ARG A 74 -2.32 23.62 18.18
CA ARG A 74 -3.17 22.61 18.83
C ARG A 74 -2.39 21.36 19.22
N GLY A 75 -2.35 21.07 20.52
CA GLY A 75 -1.79 19.83 21.07
C GLY A 75 -2.66 18.60 20.82
N ASN A 76 -2.27 17.44 21.36
CA ASN A 76 -2.94 16.17 21.11
C ASN A 76 -4.00 15.79 22.17
N GLU A 77 -4.29 16.69 23.11
CA GLU A 77 -5.13 16.42 24.28
C GLU A 77 -6.53 15.93 23.88
N GLU A 78 -7.11 16.56 22.85
CA GLU A 78 -8.45 16.26 22.33
C GLU A 78 -8.45 15.28 21.14
N ALA A 79 -7.28 14.87 20.64
CA ALA A 79 -7.16 14.11 19.38
C ALA A 79 -8.04 12.85 19.39
N VAL A 80 -7.96 12.08 20.47
CA VAL A 80 -8.75 10.85 20.65
C VAL A 80 -10.25 11.13 20.60
N GLN A 81 -10.72 12.14 21.33
CA GLN A 81 -12.14 12.45 21.44
C GLN A 81 -12.71 12.92 20.09
N VAL A 82 -12.00 13.82 19.42
CA VAL A 82 -12.38 14.36 18.11
C VAL A 82 -12.45 13.26 17.06
N ILE A 83 -11.38 12.46 16.94
CA ILE A 83 -11.28 11.39 15.96
C ILE A 83 -12.34 10.32 16.22
N LYS A 84 -12.51 9.90 17.48
CA LYS A 84 -13.51 8.90 17.87
C LYS A 84 -14.95 9.37 17.62
N LYS A 85 -15.28 10.62 17.93
CA LYS A 85 -16.60 11.20 17.65
C LYS A 85 -16.86 11.30 16.14
N ALA A 86 -15.89 11.78 15.38
CA ALA A 86 -16.03 11.85 13.94
C ALA A 86 -16.16 10.46 13.30
N LEU A 87 -15.58 9.42 13.93
CA LEU A 87 -15.68 8.05 13.47
C LEU A 87 -17.12 7.53 13.59
N SER A 88 -17.80 7.78 14.72
CA SER A 88 -19.21 7.40 14.84
C SER A 88 -20.08 8.11 13.79
N GLN A 89 -19.76 9.36 13.44
CA GLN A 89 -20.49 10.12 12.43
C GLN A 89 -20.26 9.58 11.01
N VAL A 90 -19.00 9.35 10.62
CA VAL A 90 -18.67 8.86 9.27
C VAL A 90 -19.20 7.45 9.04
N LEU A 91 -19.28 6.62 10.10
CA LEU A 91 -19.83 5.28 10.04
C LEU A 91 -21.32 5.24 9.72
N VAL A 92 -22.07 6.33 9.85
CA VAL A 92 -23.45 6.38 9.34
C VAL A 92 -23.46 6.27 7.80
N HIS A 93 -22.50 6.93 7.15
CA HIS A 93 -22.38 6.95 5.69
C HIS A 93 -21.66 5.71 5.15
N TYR A 94 -20.68 5.21 5.90
CA TYR A 94 -19.90 4.01 5.58
C TYR A 94 -20.30 2.84 6.49
N TYR A 95 -21.60 2.64 6.67
CA TYR A 95 -22.15 1.67 7.63
C TYR A 95 -21.63 0.23 7.50
N PRO A 96 -21.28 -0.32 6.31
CA PRO A 96 -20.74 -1.68 6.23
C PRO A 96 -19.43 -1.85 7.02
N LEU A 97 -18.67 -0.79 7.26
CA LEU A 97 -17.43 -0.89 8.05
C LEU A 97 -17.67 -1.23 9.52
N SER A 98 -18.89 -1.02 10.02
CA SER A 98 -19.28 -1.35 11.39
C SER A 98 -19.72 -2.82 11.57
N GLY A 99 -19.80 -3.58 10.47
CA GLY A 99 -20.18 -4.99 10.46
C GLY A 99 -19.00 -5.95 10.66
N ARG A 100 -19.23 -7.23 10.31
CA ARG A 100 -18.21 -8.29 10.31
C ARG A 100 -18.19 -9.01 8.98
N LEU A 101 -17.02 -9.43 8.54
CA LEU A 101 -16.90 -10.28 7.36
C LEU A 101 -17.48 -11.66 7.67
N THR A 102 -18.25 -12.19 6.72
CA THR A 102 -18.80 -13.53 6.77
C THR A 102 -18.85 -14.12 5.36
N ILE A 103 -19.32 -15.35 5.25
CA ILE A 103 -19.45 -16.07 3.98
C ILE A 103 -20.93 -16.20 3.66
N SER A 104 -21.32 -15.77 2.45
CA SER A 104 -22.68 -15.92 1.94
C SER A 104 -23.00 -17.40 1.67
N PRO A 105 -24.29 -17.77 1.53
CA PRO A 105 -24.68 -19.13 1.14
C PRO A 105 -24.01 -19.64 -0.15
N GLU A 106 -23.64 -18.72 -1.05
CA GLU A 106 -22.94 -19.00 -2.32
C GLU A 106 -21.42 -19.12 -2.17
N GLY A 107 -20.89 -19.07 -0.94
CA GLY A 107 -19.46 -19.23 -0.66
C GLY A 107 -18.62 -17.98 -0.93
N LYS A 108 -19.22 -16.78 -0.96
CA LYS A 108 -18.52 -15.51 -1.22
C LYS A 108 -18.35 -14.69 0.05
N LEU A 109 -17.30 -13.87 0.13
CA LEU A 109 -17.21 -12.88 1.20
C LEU A 109 -18.38 -11.90 1.11
N THR A 110 -18.98 -11.63 2.25
CA THR A 110 -20.01 -10.62 2.43
C THR A 110 -19.77 -9.93 3.78
N VAL A 111 -20.45 -8.84 4.04
CA VAL A 111 -20.42 -8.20 5.37
C VAL A 111 -21.76 -8.39 6.03
N ASP A 112 -21.78 -8.91 7.25
CA ASP A 112 -22.96 -8.85 8.11
C ASP A 112 -22.97 -7.51 8.84
N CYS A 113 -23.90 -6.62 8.45
CA CYS A 113 -24.06 -5.30 9.06
C CYS A 113 -24.81 -5.43 10.39
N THR A 114 -24.07 -5.75 11.45
CA THR A 114 -24.56 -5.95 12.82
C THR A 114 -24.51 -4.69 13.69
N GLU A 115 -23.96 -3.58 13.20
CA GLU A 115 -23.68 -2.34 13.96
C GLU A 115 -22.81 -2.57 15.20
N GLU A 116 -21.99 -3.61 15.21
CA GLU A 116 -21.04 -3.88 16.30
C GLU A 116 -20.04 -2.75 16.48
N GLY A 117 -19.66 -2.08 15.39
CA GLY A 117 -18.77 -0.94 15.38
C GLY A 117 -17.33 -1.28 14.99
N VAL A 118 -16.54 -0.23 14.84
CA VAL A 118 -15.10 -0.27 14.54
C VAL A 118 -14.30 -0.36 15.84
N VAL A 119 -13.28 -1.24 15.86
CA VAL A 119 -12.35 -1.33 16.98
C VAL A 119 -11.45 -0.09 17.00
N PHE A 120 -11.45 0.62 18.12
CA PHE A 120 -10.75 1.87 18.31
C PHE A 120 -9.89 1.82 19.57
N VAL A 121 -8.59 2.02 19.41
CA VAL A 121 -7.59 1.98 20.49
C VAL A 121 -7.00 3.35 20.72
N GLU A 122 -6.98 3.77 21.99
CA GLU A 122 -6.19 4.91 22.44
C GLU A 122 -4.84 4.40 22.92
N ALA A 123 -3.76 5.09 22.56
CA ALA A 123 -2.42 4.72 23.00
C ALA A 123 -1.55 5.96 23.29
N GLU A 124 -0.48 5.75 24.04
CA GLU A 124 0.51 6.77 24.37
C GLU A 124 1.93 6.25 24.09
N ALA A 125 2.75 7.05 23.40
CA ALA A 125 4.14 6.74 23.12
C ALA A 125 5.08 7.34 24.18
N ASN A 126 6.13 6.61 24.52
CA ASN A 126 7.14 7.04 25.51
C ASN A 126 8.09 8.14 24.99
N CYS A 127 7.98 8.56 23.73
CA CYS A 127 8.90 9.48 23.05
C CYS A 127 8.17 10.58 22.27
N LYS A 128 8.94 11.44 21.59
CA LYS A 128 8.47 12.39 20.58
C LYS A 128 8.43 11.72 19.20
N MET A 129 7.68 12.30 18.27
CA MET A 129 7.54 11.73 16.92
C MET A 129 8.81 11.83 16.08
N ASP A 130 9.67 12.82 16.29
CA ASP A 130 10.94 12.96 15.59
C ASP A 130 11.99 11.93 16.07
N GLU A 131 11.76 11.30 17.22
CA GLU A 131 12.64 10.29 17.80
C GLU A 131 12.43 8.88 17.23
N ILE A 132 11.33 8.63 16.48
CA ILE A 132 11.03 7.31 15.88
C ILE A 132 11.70 7.11 14.51
N GLY A 133 12.53 8.05 14.06
CA GLY A 133 13.33 7.95 12.85
C GLY A 133 12.64 8.38 11.57
N ASP A 134 13.24 7.99 10.43
CA ASP A 134 12.73 8.30 9.09
C ASP A 134 11.57 7.38 8.71
N ILE A 135 10.38 7.79 9.13
CA ILE A 135 9.11 7.13 8.85
C ILE A 135 8.69 7.15 7.37
N THR A 136 9.47 7.78 6.47
CA THR A 136 9.30 7.63 5.01
C THR A 136 9.72 6.25 4.50
N LYS A 137 10.41 5.48 5.34
CA LYS A 137 10.79 4.08 5.09
C LYS A 137 9.87 3.18 5.90
N PRO A 138 9.35 2.08 5.33
CA PRO A 138 8.65 1.10 6.12
C PRO A 138 9.59 0.50 7.15
N ASP A 139 9.09 0.46 8.36
CA ASP A 139 9.70 -0.23 9.47
C ASP A 139 8.56 -0.99 10.15
N PRO A 140 8.31 -2.24 9.74
CA PRO A 140 7.22 -3.02 10.31
C PRO A 140 7.33 -3.21 11.83
N GLU A 141 8.55 -3.18 12.38
CA GLU A 141 8.78 -3.36 13.81
C GLU A 141 8.42 -2.09 14.60
N THR A 142 8.84 -0.92 14.12
CA THR A 142 8.56 0.36 14.79
C THR A 142 7.17 0.88 14.43
N LEU A 143 6.84 0.98 13.14
CA LEU A 143 5.55 1.52 12.68
C LEU A 143 4.39 0.55 12.98
N GLY A 144 4.65 -0.75 13.09
CA GLY A 144 3.65 -1.74 13.47
C GLY A 144 3.07 -1.49 14.86
N LYS A 145 3.87 -0.96 15.80
CA LYS A 145 3.40 -0.58 17.15
C LYS A 145 2.38 0.57 17.14
N LEU A 146 2.32 1.34 16.06
CA LEU A 146 1.42 2.49 15.90
C LEU A 146 0.08 2.13 15.28
N VAL A 147 -0.12 0.86 14.95
CA VAL A 147 -1.36 0.31 14.38
C VAL A 147 -1.86 -0.82 15.27
N TYR A 148 -3.19 -0.93 15.40
CA TYR A 148 -3.79 -2.02 16.16
C TYR A 148 -4.10 -3.23 15.27
N ASP A 149 -3.35 -4.31 15.47
CA ASP A 149 -3.59 -5.60 14.84
C ASP A 149 -4.41 -6.52 15.77
N VAL A 150 -5.36 -7.27 15.20
CA VAL A 150 -6.10 -8.32 15.93
C VAL A 150 -5.23 -9.59 15.93
N VAL A 151 -4.25 -9.64 16.84
CA VAL A 151 -3.21 -10.67 16.88
C VAL A 151 -3.78 -12.09 16.99
N GLU A 152 -4.95 -12.25 17.59
CA GLU A 152 -5.60 -13.54 17.82
C GLU A 152 -6.42 -14.05 16.62
N ALA A 153 -6.60 -13.24 15.57
CA ALA A 153 -7.40 -13.59 14.41
C ALA A 153 -6.73 -14.71 13.59
N LYS A 154 -7.42 -15.83 13.43
CA LYS A 154 -6.92 -17.02 12.70
C LYS A 154 -7.14 -16.92 11.19
N ASN A 155 -8.10 -16.09 10.78
CA ASN A 155 -8.47 -15.89 9.40
C ASN A 155 -9.10 -14.51 9.22
N ILE A 156 -9.31 -14.13 7.97
CA ILE A 156 -9.78 -12.79 7.60
C ILE A 156 -11.19 -12.45 8.08
N LEU A 157 -12.03 -13.46 8.39
CA LEU A 157 -13.39 -13.24 8.89
C LEU A 157 -13.39 -12.76 10.35
N GLU A 158 -12.34 -13.11 11.10
CA GLU A 158 -12.14 -12.70 12.50
C GLU A 158 -11.54 -11.29 12.60
N VAL A 159 -11.05 -10.72 11.48
CA VAL A 159 -10.51 -9.35 11.43
C VAL A 159 -11.65 -8.38 11.07
N PRO A 160 -11.90 -7.35 11.89
CA PRO A 160 -12.86 -6.30 11.56
C PRO A 160 -12.53 -5.63 10.22
N PRO A 161 -13.54 -5.12 9.48
CA PRO A 161 -13.32 -4.40 8.22
C PRO A 161 -12.30 -3.26 8.34
N VAL A 162 -12.34 -2.53 9.46
CA VAL A 162 -11.41 -1.45 9.81
C VAL A 162 -11.10 -1.52 11.31
N THR A 163 -9.85 -1.25 11.68
CA THR A 163 -9.45 -0.90 13.05
C THR A 163 -8.70 0.43 13.04
N ALA A 164 -8.78 1.17 14.15
CA ALA A 164 -8.09 2.44 14.30
C ALA A 164 -7.36 2.52 15.66
N GLN A 165 -6.16 3.10 15.63
CA GLN A 165 -5.38 3.42 16.82
C GLN A 165 -4.97 4.90 16.78
N VAL A 166 -5.22 5.64 17.86
CA VAL A 166 -4.68 7.00 18.04
C VAL A 166 -3.60 6.95 19.10
N THR A 167 -2.35 7.15 18.67
CA THR A 167 -1.17 7.14 19.55
C THR A 167 -0.69 8.57 19.80
N LYS A 168 -0.79 9.04 21.04
CA LYS A 168 -0.33 10.38 21.47
C LYS A 168 1.16 10.37 21.79
N PHE A 169 1.90 11.38 21.34
CA PHE A 169 3.34 11.54 21.59
C PHE A 169 3.65 12.72 22.50
N LYS A 170 4.83 12.71 23.15
CA LYS A 170 5.27 13.76 24.09
C LYS A 170 5.48 15.14 23.45
N CYS A 171 5.57 15.22 22.13
CA CYS A 171 5.73 16.49 21.40
C CYS A 171 4.39 17.18 21.08
N GLY A 172 3.28 16.73 21.65
CA GLY A 172 1.94 17.27 21.35
C GLY A 172 1.37 16.83 20.00
N GLY A 173 2.10 16.02 19.23
CA GLY A 173 1.61 15.37 18.01
C GLY A 173 1.00 14.00 18.30
N PHE A 174 0.33 13.41 17.30
CA PHE A 174 -0.22 12.07 17.40
C PHE A 174 -0.15 11.33 16.06
N VAL A 175 -0.29 10.01 16.12
CA VAL A 175 -0.41 9.14 14.94
C VAL A 175 -1.77 8.48 14.93
N LEU A 176 -2.47 8.55 13.80
CA LEU A 176 -3.60 7.70 13.48
C LEU A 176 -3.09 6.49 12.68
N GLY A 177 -3.12 5.31 13.29
CA GLY A 177 -2.83 4.04 12.64
C GLY A 177 -4.11 3.31 12.25
N LEU A 178 -4.15 2.77 11.04
CA LEU A 178 -5.33 2.11 10.49
C LEU A 178 -4.96 0.74 9.92
N CYS A 179 -5.71 -0.30 10.30
CA CYS A 179 -5.82 -1.54 9.51
C CYS A 179 -7.11 -1.49 8.73
N MET A 180 -7.04 -1.69 7.42
CA MET A 180 -8.20 -1.75 6.55
C MET A 180 -8.16 -3.04 5.74
N ASN A 181 -9.28 -3.74 5.68
CA ASN A 181 -9.41 -4.86 4.78
C ASN A 181 -9.61 -4.37 3.34
N HIS A 182 -8.72 -4.76 2.43
CA HIS A 182 -8.75 -4.34 1.05
C HIS A 182 -10.00 -4.84 0.29
N CYS A 183 -10.73 -5.84 0.79
CA CYS A 183 -12.02 -6.21 0.21
C CYS A 183 -13.08 -5.10 0.39
N MET A 184 -12.87 -4.19 1.34
CA MET A 184 -13.78 -3.07 1.56
C MET A 184 -13.49 -1.89 0.66
N PHE A 185 -12.22 -1.68 0.29
CA PHE A 185 -11.76 -0.51 -0.42
C PHE A 185 -10.58 -0.84 -1.34
N ASP A 186 -10.56 -0.22 -2.51
CA ASP A 186 -9.28 0.10 -3.14
C ASP A 186 -8.68 1.39 -2.54
N GLY A 187 -7.48 1.78 -2.99
CA GLY A 187 -6.81 2.97 -2.46
C GLY A 187 -7.60 4.28 -2.60
N ILE A 188 -8.44 4.41 -3.64
CA ILE A 188 -9.26 5.62 -3.83
C ILE A 188 -10.38 5.63 -2.80
N GLY A 189 -11.11 4.51 -2.66
CA GLY A 189 -12.18 4.37 -1.67
C GLY A 189 -11.69 4.57 -0.23
N ALA A 190 -10.52 4.00 0.09
CA ALA A 190 -9.91 4.13 1.41
C ALA A 190 -9.59 5.59 1.75
N MET A 191 -9.01 6.34 0.80
CA MET A 191 -8.69 7.74 1.04
C MET A 191 -9.91 8.64 1.10
N GLU A 192 -10.94 8.41 0.28
CA GLU A 192 -12.22 9.12 0.38
C GLU A 192 -12.88 8.89 1.75
N PHE A 193 -12.80 7.67 2.29
CA PHE A 193 -13.27 7.38 3.65
C PHE A 193 -12.50 8.19 4.71
N VAL A 194 -11.17 8.16 4.71
CA VAL A 194 -10.34 8.89 5.69
C VAL A 194 -10.53 10.41 5.55
N ASN A 195 -10.66 10.93 4.33
CA ASN A 195 -10.94 12.35 4.08
C ASN A 195 -12.33 12.76 4.58
N SER A 196 -13.36 11.93 4.33
CA SER A 196 -14.72 12.14 4.83
C SER A 196 -14.76 12.17 6.35
N TRP A 197 -14.00 11.28 6.98
CA TRP A 197 -13.84 11.24 8.43
C TRP A 197 -13.22 12.53 8.98
N GLY A 198 -12.16 13.04 8.34
CA GLY A 198 -11.56 14.34 8.68
C GLY A 198 -12.51 15.53 8.47
N GLN A 199 -13.34 15.51 7.42
CA GLN A 199 -14.35 16.55 7.19
C GLN A 199 -15.35 16.62 8.34
N LEU A 200 -15.92 15.49 8.75
CA LEU A 200 -16.87 15.44 9.88
C LEU A 200 -16.19 15.81 11.21
N ALA A 201 -14.92 15.46 11.40
CA ALA A 201 -14.14 15.90 12.57
C ALA A 201 -14.03 17.42 12.70
N ARG A 202 -14.06 18.13 11.56
CA ARG A 202 -14.07 19.59 11.49
C ARG A 202 -15.48 20.19 11.42
N GLY A 203 -16.53 19.38 11.54
CA GLY A 203 -17.91 19.81 11.43
C GLY A 203 -18.32 20.22 10.01
N LEU A 204 -17.59 19.78 8.99
CA LEU A 204 -17.86 20.08 7.58
C LEU A 204 -18.73 18.98 6.96
N PRO A 205 -19.63 19.32 6.00
CA PRO A 205 -20.37 18.32 5.26
C PRO A 205 -19.45 17.49 4.35
N LEU A 206 -19.89 16.28 4.00
CA LEU A 206 -19.16 15.42 3.06
C LEU A 206 -19.14 16.03 1.66
N THR A 207 -17.94 16.22 1.12
CA THR A 207 -17.72 16.75 -0.24
C THR A 207 -18.17 15.75 -1.31
N THR A 208 -17.94 14.47 -1.06
CA THR A 208 -18.37 13.36 -1.93
C THR A 208 -19.01 12.29 -1.03
N PRO A 209 -20.34 12.27 -0.90
CA PRO A 209 -21.02 11.19 -0.18
C PRO A 209 -20.68 9.81 -0.78
N PRO A 210 -20.50 8.76 0.04
CA PRO A 210 -20.20 7.43 -0.46
C PRO A 210 -21.38 6.84 -1.23
N PHE A 211 -21.06 6.12 -2.31
CA PHE A 211 -21.99 5.28 -3.04
C PHE A 211 -21.76 3.83 -2.60
N SER A 212 -22.74 3.25 -1.90
CA SER A 212 -22.62 1.96 -1.22
C SER A 212 -23.11 0.76 -2.03
N ASP A 213 -23.83 0.94 -3.13
CA ASP A 213 -24.38 -0.19 -3.88
C ASP A 213 -23.29 -0.91 -4.71
N ARG A 214 -22.84 -2.06 -4.22
CA ARG A 214 -21.85 -2.91 -4.91
C ARG A 214 -22.48 -3.80 -5.98
N THR A 215 -23.81 -3.91 -6.01
CA THR A 215 -24.51 -4.80 -6.97
C THR A 215 -24.39 -4.32 -8.41
N ILE A 216 -24.01 -3.05 -8.63
CA ILE A 216 -23.68 -2.51 -9.96
C ILE A 216 -22.51 -3.24 -10.65
N LEU A 217 -21.69 -3.97 -9.87
CA LEU A 217 -20.60 -4.83 -10.33
C LEU A 217 -20.89 -6.33 -10.15
N THR A 218 -22.17 -6.71 -10.13
CA THR A 218 -22.55 -8.14 -10.13
C THR A 218 -22.15 -8.79 -11.46
N ALA A 219 -21.73 -10.05 -11.40
CA ALA A 219 -21.44 -10.85 -12.58
C ALA A 219 -22.66 -10.95 -13.51
N ARG A 220 -22.41 -11.10 -14.80
CA ARG A 220 -23.47 -11.32 -15.79
C ARG A 220 -24.08 -12.71 -15.58
N ASN A 221 -25.33 -12.88 -15.99
CA ASN A 221 -26.03 -14.16 -15.93
C ASN A 221 -26.58 -14.53 -17.33
N PRO A 222 -26.00 -15.52 -18.04
CA PRO A 222 -24.83 -16.31 -17.62
C PRO A 222 -23.52 -15.50 -17.65
N PRO A 223 -22.50 -15.89 -16.85
CA PRO A 223 -21.18 -15.26 -16.94
C PRO A 223 -20.58 -15.42 -18.34
N LYS A 224 -19.90 -14.39 -18.85
CA LYS A 224 -19.32 -14.35 -20.19
C LYS A 224 -17.83 -13.98 -20.13
N ILE A 225 -16.96 -14.96 -20.27
CA ILE A 225 -15.51 -14.74 -20.29
C ILE A 225 -15.08 -14.43 -21.73
N GLU A 226 -14.75 -13.17 -22.01
CA GLU A 226 -14.46 -12.66 -23.37
C GLU A 226 -12.98 -12.34 -23.57
N ASN A 227 -12.22 -12.24 -22.47
CA ASN A 227 -10.81 -11.90 -22.47
C ASN A 227 -9.98 -13.01 -21.84
N LEU A 228 -8.69 -13.04 -22.20
CA LEU A 228 -7.71 -13.90 -21.54
C LEU A 228 -7.28 -13.26 -20.22
N HIS A 229 -7.36 -14.02 -19.13
CA HIS A 229 -7.04 -13.56 -17.78
C HIS A 229 -5.74 -14.18 -17.26
N GLN A 230 -4.61 -13.75 -17.84
CA GLN A 230 -3.28 -14.28 -17.47
C GLN A 230 -2.75 -13.77 -16.13
N GLU A 231 -3.46 -12.83 -15.49
CA GLU A 231 -3.21 -12.46 -14.10
C GLU A 231 -3.31 -13.68 -13.15
N PHE A 232 -4.14 -14.67 -13.52
CA PHE A 232 -4.29 -15.94 -12.79
C PHE A 232 -3.33 -17.05 -13.26
N GLU A 233 -2.55 -16.84 -14.34
CA GLU A 233 -1.62 -17.85 -14.87
C GLU A 233 -0.51 -18.15 -13.84
N GLU A 234 -0.38 -19.41 -13.45
CA GLU A 234 0.73 -19.89 -12.64
C GLU A 234 2.00 -20.02 -13.47
N ILE A 235 3.08 -19.45 -12.95
CA ILE A 235 4.40 -19.51 -13.59
C ILE A 235 5.29 -20.47 -12.80
N GLU A 236 5.92 -21.40 -13.52
CA GLU A 236 6.94 -22.29 -12.94
C GLU A 236 8.17 -21.50 -12.47
N ASP A 237 8.65 -21.77 -11.25
CA ASP A 237 9.85 -21.15 -10.68
C ASP A 237 11.13 -21.95 -11.06
N LYS A 238 11.54 -21.85 -12.32
CA LYS A 238 12.79 -22.46 -12.83
C LYS A 238 14.04 -21.85 -12.21
N SER A 239 13.96 -20.58 -11.82
CA SER A 239 15.08 -19.80 -11.29
C SER A 239 15.30 -19.97 -9.78
N ASN A 240 14.49 -20.78 -9.11
CA ASN A 240 14.53 -20.99 -7.66
C ASN A 240 14.40 -19.69 -6.85
N ILE A 241 13.60 -18.73 -7.34
CA ILE A 241 13.38 -17.42 -6.69
C ILE A 241 12.84 -17.63 -5.28
N ASN A 242 11.89 -18.55 -5.10
CA ASN A 242 11.33 -18.84 -3.77
C ASN A 242 12.41 -19.39 -2.82
N SER A 243 13.31 -20.24 -3.32
CA SER A 243 14.43 -20.75 -2.52
C SER A 243 15.35 -19.62 -2.06
N LEU A 244 15.60 -18.61 -2.92
CA LEU A 244 16.42 -17.47 -2.59
C LEU A 244 15.82 -16.63 -1.43
N TYR A 245 14.52 -16.31 -1.52
CA TYR A 245 13.82 -15.60 -0.43
C TYR A 245 13.79 -16.40 0.89
N SER A 246 13.81 -17.73 0.84
CA SER A 246 13.86 -18.56 2.06
C SER A 246 15.26 -18.67 2.67
N LYS A 247 16.32 -18.45 1.88
CA LYS A 247 17.72 -18.60 2.32
C LYS A 247 18.33 -17.29 2.81
N GLU A 248 17.84 -16.16 2.36
CA GLU A 248 18.37 -14.84 2.66
C GLU A 248 17.34 -13.96 3.37
N PRO A 249 17.77 -13.07 4.28
CA PRO A 249 16.87 -12.07 4.82
C PRO A 249 16.37 -11.15 3.70
N THR A 250 15.08 -10.82 3.74
CA THR A 250 14.50 -9.82 2.84
C THR A 250 14.80 -8.43 3.38
N LEU A 251 15.56 -7.65 2.62
CA LEU A 251 15.84 -6.25 2.91
C LEU A 251 14.77 -5.37 2.27
N HIS A 252 14.22 -4.44 3.04
CA HIS A 252 13.27 -3.44 2.55
C HIS A 252 13.99 -2.11 2.35
N ARG A 253 13.89 -1.51 1.17
CA ARG A 253 14.51 -0.20 0.87
C ARG A 253 13.59 0.68 0.03
N SER A 254 13.72 1.99 0.25
CA SER A 254 13.09 3.04 -0.55
C SER A 254 14.13 3.70 -1.44
N PHE A 255 13.84 3.79 -2.73
CA PHE A 255 14.68 4.41 -3.75
C PHE A 255 14.00 5.67 -4.29
N CYS A 256 14.62 6.84 -4.11
CA CYS A 256 14.06 8.12 -4.54
C CYS A 256 14.40 8.41 -6.02
N PHE A 257 13.38 8.37 -6.86
CA PHE A 257 13.43 8.82 -8.26
C PHE A 257 13.00 10.29 -8.30
N ASP A 258 14.00 11.16 -8.21
CA ASP A 258 13.83 12.58 -8.44
C ASP A 258 13.45 12.89 -9.91
N GLN A 259 13.14 14.15 -10.17
CA GLN A 259 12.73 14.60 -11.51
C GLN A 259 13.77 14.35 -12.60
N GLU A 260 15.07 14.46 -12.28
CA GLU A 260 16.14 14.24 -13.25
C GLU A 260 16.29 12.76 -13.58
N LYS A 261 16.21 11.88 -12.57
CA LYS A 261 16.19 10.42 -12.78
C LYS A 261 14.98 9.99 -13.60
N ILE A 262 13.79 10.51 -13.28
CA ILE A 262 12.56 10.23 -14.05
C ILE A 262 12.71 10.70 -15.50
N LYS A 263 13.27 11.89 -15.73
CA LYS A 263 13.51 12.42 -17.06
C LYS A 263 14.49 11.56 -17.85
N LYS A 264 15.59 11.12 -17.23
CA LYS A 264 16.57 10.22 -17.85
C LYS A 264 15.93 8.87 -18.23
N LEU A 265 15.13 8.28 -17.33
CA LEU A 265 14.40 7.04 -17.63
C LEU A 265 13.44 7.21 -18.80
N LYS A 266 12.72 8.34 -18.88
CA LYS A 266 11.83 8.62 -20.01
C LYS A 266 12.59 8.75 -21.32
N LEU A 267 13.77 9.37 -21.32
CA LEU A 267 14.63 9.46 -22.51
C LEU A 267 15.07 8.06 -22.96
N GLN A 268 15.62 7.25 -22.06
CA GLN A 268 16.03 5.86 -22.32
C GLN A 268 14.85 4.99 -22.80
N ALA A 269 13.65 5.23 -22.27
CA ALA A 269 12.44 4.53 -22.68
C ALA A 269 12.00 4.85 -24.13
N THR A 270 12.45 5.97 -24.68
CA THR A 270 12.12 6.41 -26.05
C THR A 270 13.28 6.25 -27.03
N GLU A 271 14.48 5.95 -26.56
CA GLU A 271 15.64 5.66 -27.40
C GLU A 271 15.37 4.44 -28.29
N ASN A 272 15.55 4.61 -29.61
CA ASN A 272 15.41 3.58 -30.63
C ASN A 272 13.98 3.05 -30.88
N SER A 273 12.93 3.82 -30.57
CA SER A 273 11.55 3.42 -30.86
C SER A 273 10.78 4.45 -31.68
N GLU A 274 10.66 4.19 -32.99
CA GLU A 274 9.80 4.96 -33.92
C GLU A 274 8.33 4.99 -33.49
N SER A 275 7.83 3.93 -32.84
CA SER A 275 6.44 3.82 -32.37
C SER A 275 6.15 4.59 -31.07
N LEU A 276 7.18 4.84 -30.24
CA LEU A 276 7.05 5.63 -29.00
C LEU A 276 7.30 7.13 -29.22
N LEU A 277 7.98 7.51 -30.31
CA LEU A 277 8.32 8.91 -30.62
C LEU A 277 7.09 9.82 -30.82
N GLY A 278 5.93 9.27 -31.16
CA GLY A 278 4.66 10.01 -31.27
C GLY A 278 3.86 10.17 -29.96
N ASN A 279 4.18 9.40 -28.91
CA ASN A 279 3.45 9.39 -27.64
C ASN A 279 4.43 9.43 -26.45
N SER A 280 4.49 10.56 -25.75
CA SER A 280 5.38 10.75 -24.59
C SER A 280 5.22 9.61 -23.57
N CYS A 281 6.33 8.94 -23.22
CA CYS A 281 6.35 7.91 -22.18
C CYS A 281 5.94 8.50 -20.82
N THR A 282 4.93 7.91 -20.19
CA THR A 282 4.49 8.36 -18.86
C THR A 282 5.50 7.96 -17.79
N THR A 283 5.49 8.67 -16.65
CA THR A 283 6.36 8.31 -15.52
C THR A 283 6.08 6.89 -15.02
N PHE A 284 4.82 6.49 -14.98
CA PHE A 284 4.42 5.14 -14.57
C PHE A 284 4.98 4.09 -15.52
N GLU A 285 4.84 4.28 -16.85
CA GLU A 285 5.37 3.35 -17.85
C GLU A 285 6.89 3.18 -17.73
N ALA A 286 7.63 4.29 -17.72
CA ALA A 286 9.10 4.26 -17.64
C ALA A 286 9.59 3.60 -16.33
N LEU A 287 8.98 3.97 -15.20
CA LEU A 287 9.39 3.48 -13.89
C LEU A 287 9.01 2.01 -13.68
N SER A 288 7.80 1.60 -14.05
CA SER A 288 7.37 0.20 -13.97
C SER A 288 8.23 -0.71 -14.84
N ALA A 289 8.55 -0.27 -16.07
CA ALA A 289 9.45 -0.99 -16.97
C ALA A 289 10.86 -1.11 -16.38
N PHE A 290 11.41 -0.03 -15.81
CA PHE A 290 12.72 -0.05 -15.16
C PHE A 290 12.72 -1.02 -13.97
N VAL A 291 11.77 -0.89 -13.05
CA VAL A 291 11.70 -1.70 -11.83
C VAL A 291 11.53 -3.18 -12.18
N TRP A 292 10.66 -3.51 -13.13
CA TRP A 292 10.47 -4.90 -13.58
C TRP A 292 11.76 -5.49 -14.13
N ARG A 293 12.41 -4.77 -15.05
CA ARG A 293 13.68 -5.21 -15.63
C ARG A 293 14.80 -5.30 -14.59
N ALA A 294 14.93 -4.31 -13.71
CA ALA A 294 15.98 -4.25 -12.70
C ALA A 294 15.81 -5.33 -11.64
N ARG A 295 14.57 -5.61 -11.20
CA ARG A 295 14.27 -6.72 -10.28
C ARG A 295 14.60 -8.07 -10.91
N THR A 296 14.22 -8.29 -12.17
CA THR A 296 14.53 -9.53 -12.90
C THR A 296 16.03 -9.78 -12.98
N LYS A 297 16.83 -8.75 -13.30
CA LYS A 297 18.31 -8.84 -13.27
C LYS A 297 18.85 -9.13 -11.87
N SER A 298 18.32 -8.44 -10.86
CA SER A 298 18.78 -8.55 -9.46
C SER A 298 18.56 -9.94 -8.90
N LEU A 299 17.45 -10.58 -9.26
CA LEU A 299 17.13 -11.97 -8.87
C LEU A 299 17.85 -13.02 -9.72
N LYS A 300 18.67 -12.61 -10.70
CA LYS A 300 19.44 -13.50 -11.59
C LYS A 300 18.58 -14.59 -12.22
N MET A 301 17.38 -14.20 -12.68
CA MET A 301 16.46 -15.13 -13.32
C MET A 301 17.09 -15.77 -14.56
N LEU A 302 16.86 -17.08 -14.76
CA LEU A 302 17.27 -17.79 -15.96
C LEU A 302 16.62 -17.19 -17.21
N SER A 303 17.29 -17.22 -18.35
CA SER A 303 16.78 -16.60 -19.58
C SER A 303 15.38 -17.08 -19.96
N ASP A 304 15.08 -18.37 -19.78
CA ASP A 304 13.81 -19.02 -20.12
C ASP A 304 12.80 -19.04 -18.96
N GLN A 305 13.09 -18.31 -17.86
CA GLN A 305 12.14 -18.03 -16.80
C GLN A 305 11.11 -17.02 -17.31
N LYS A 306 9.84 -17.41 -17.35
CA LYS A 306 8.76 -16.41 -17.51
C LYS A 306 8.72 -15.52 -16.27
N THR A 307 8.53 -14.22 -16.47
CA THR A 307 8.23 -13.27 -15.40
C THR A 307 6.95 -12.52 -15.72
N LYS A 308 6.15 -12.25 -14.69
CA LYS A 308 4.88 -11.54 -14.82
C LYS A 308 4.96 -10.20 -14.09
N LEU A 309 4.49 -9.16 -14.75
CA LEU A 309 4.21 -7.87 -14.13
C LEU A 309 2.71 -7.74 -13.92
N LEU A 310 2.29 -7.49 -12.69
CA LEU A 310 0.94 -7.12 -12.34
C LEU A 310 0.92 -5.66 -11.87
N PHE A 311 -0.15 -4.94 -12.18
CA PHE A 311 -0.42 -3.64 -11.57
C PHE A 311 -1.90 -3.29 -11.60
N ALA A 312 -2.31 -2.47 -10.63
CA ALA A 312 -3.68 -2.01 -10.52
C ALA A 312 -3.99 -0.95 -11.60
N VAL A 313 -5.13 -1.11 -12.28
CA VAL A 313 -5.70 -0.10 -13.19
C VAL A 313 -7.08 0.29 -12.70
N ASP A 314 -7.32 1.59 -12.57
CA ASP A 314 -8.63 2.14 -12.22
C ASP A 314 -9.61 2.03 -13.39
N GLY A 315 -10.66 1.26 -13.16
CA GLY A 315 -11.73 0.97 -14.11
C GLY A 315 -12.92 1.92 -14.02
N ARG A 316 -13.01 2.79 -13.00
CA ARG A 316 -14.19 3.64 -12.75
C ARG A 316 -14.68 4.40 -13.98
N ALA A 317 -13.76 5.05 -14.70
CA ALA A 317 -14.05 5.82 -15.91
C ALA A 317 -14.17 4.95 -17.19
N LYS A 318 -13.80 3.67 -17.12
CA LYS A 318 -13.79 2.71 -18.23
C LYS A 318 -15.09 1.93 -18.34
N PHE A 319 -15.85 1.79 -17.25
CA PHE A 319 -17.16 1.15 -17.29
C PHE A 319 -18.16 1.95 -18.12
N GLU A 320 -19.09 1.23 -18.75
CA GLU A 320 -20.23 1.81 -19.48
C GLU A 320 -21.54 1.26 -18.90
N PRO A 321 -22.32 2.06 -18.15
CA PRO A 321 -22.02 3.43 -17.69
C PRO A 321 -20.88 3.49 -16.67
N GLN A 322 -20.25 4.66 -16.54
CA GLN A 322 -19.16 4.89 -15.58
C GLN A 322 -19.62 4.65 -14.14
N LEU A 323 -18.69 4.24 -13.27
CA LEU A 323 -19.01 4.07 -11.86
C LEU A 323 -19.38 5.43 -11.23
N PRO A 324 -20.41 5.47 -10.36
CA PRO A 324 -20.82 6.69 -9.69
C PRO A 324 -19.68 7.32 -8.88
N LYS A 325 -19.66 8.66 -8.86
CA LYS A 325 -18.79 9.39 -7.95
C LYS A 325 -19.10 8.96 -6.50
N GLY A 326 -18.06 8.67 -5.72
CA GLY A 326 -18.20 8.18 -4.35
C GLY A 326 -18.27 6.65 -4.23
N TYR A 327 -18.21 5.88 -5.33
CA TYR A 327 -18.05 4.42 -5.26
C TYR A 327 -16.77 4.06 -4.52
N PHE A 328 -16.91 3.45 -3.34
CA PHE A 328 -15.80 3.21 -2.42
C PHE A 328 -15.32 1.75 -2.38
N GLY A 329 -16.00 0.82 -3.07
CA GLY A 329 -15.51 -0.54 -3.23
C GLY A 329 -14.31 -0.64 -4.18
N ASN A 330 -13.90 -1.85 -4.53
CA ASN A 330 -12.84 -2.08 -5.52
C ASN A 330 -13.36 -1.81 -6.93
N GLY A 331 -12.92 -0.69 -7.52
CA GLY A 331 -13.16 -0.31 -8.91
C GLY A 331 -11.96 -0.60 -9.82
N ILE A 332 -11.07 -1.50 -9.39
CA ILE A 332 -9.79 -1.80 -10.04
C ILE A 332 -9.72 -3.25 -10.52
N VAL A 333 -8.86 -3.50 -11.50
CA VAL A 333 -8.37 -4.85 -11.83
C VAL A 333 -6.84 -4.87 -11.78
N LEU A 334 -6.29 -6.06 -11.53
CA LEU A 334 -4.87 -6.30 -11.75
C LEU A 334 -4.67 -6.73 -13.20
N THR A 335 -4.26 -5.80 -14.06
CA THR A 335 -3.81 -6.17 -15.40
C THR A 335 -2.44 -6.82 -15.33
N ASN A 336 -2.02 -7.43 -16.44
CA ASN A 336 -0.81 -8.23 -16.48
C ASN A 336 0.00 -8.02 -17.77
N SER A 337 1.28 -8.34 -17.68
CA SER A 337 2.14 -8.63 -18.84
C SER A 337 3.11 -9.76 -18.49
N ILE A 338 3.38 -10.64 -19.44
CA ILE A 338 4.27 -11.80 -19.26
C ILE A 338 5.30 -11.81 -20.39
N CYS A 339 6.57 -12.03 -20.06
CA CYS A 339 7.63 -12.29 -21.03
C CYS A 339 8.73 -13.17 -20.41
N GLU A 340 9.67 -13.63 -21.24
CA GLU A 340 10.87 -14.31 -20.73
C GLU A 340 11.85 -13.31 -20.11
N ALA A 341 12.51 -13.71 -19.03
CA ALA A 341 13.48 -12.87 -18.33
C ALA A 341 14.67 -12.48 -19.23
N GLY A 342 15.10 -13.36 -20.14
CA GLY A 342 16.12 -13.04 -21.15
C GLY A 342 15.69 -11.87 -22.03
N GLU A 343 14.49 -11.95 -22.61
CA GLU A 343 13.94 -10.87 -23.44
C GLU A 343 13.86 -9.54 -22.67
N LEU A 344 13.37 -9.57 -21.44
CA LEU A 344 13.21 -8.37 -20.61
C LEU A 344 14.56 -7.71 -20.28
N THR A 345 15.59 -8.51 -20.04
CA THR A 345 16.88 -8.02 -19.54
C THR A 345 17.85 -7.63 -20.65
N GLU A 346 17.79 -8.30 -21.80
CA GLU A 346 18.65 -8.08 -22.97
C GLU A 346 18.12 -7.01 -23.92
N LYS A 347 16.79 -6.90 -24.11
CA LYS A 347 16.20 -5.86 -24.96
C LYS A 347 16.28 -4.47 -24.31
N PRO A 348 16.17 -3.39 -25.11
CA PRO A 348 16.14 -2.02 -24.60
C PRO A 348 14.96 -1.76 -23.66
N LEU A 349 15.04 -0.73 -22.81
CA LEU A 349 13.96 -0.36 -21.87
C LEU A 349 12.63 -0.09 -22.59
N SER A 350 12.67 0.40 -23.83
CA SER A 350 11.51 0.63 -24.68
C SER A 350 10.67 -0.64 -24.93
N PHE A 351 11.28 -1.83 -24.93
CA PHE A 351 10.55 -3.11 -25.02
C PHE A 351 9.64 -3.32 -23.81
N ALA A 352 10.20 -3.18 -22.61
CA ALA A 352 9.45 -3.31 -21.36
C ALA A 352 8.36 -2.22 -21.24
N VAL A 353 8.64 -1.00 -21.70
CA VAL A 353 7.64 0.08 -21.76
C VAL A 353 6.49 -0.27 -22.71
N GLY A 354 6.78 -0.85 -23.87
CA GLY A 354 5.76 -1.35 -24.79
C GLY A 354 4.84 -2.37 -24.13
N LEU A 355 5.41 -3.33 -23.39
CA LEU A 355 4.65 -4.33 -22.64
C LEU A 355 3.72 -3.71 -21.59
N VAL A 356 4.23 -2.75 -20.79
CA VAL A 356 3.43 -2.04 -19.78
C VAL A 356 2.28 -1.27 -20.45
N ARG A 357 2.56 -0.60 -21.57
CA ARG A 357 1.58 0.21 -22.30
C ARG A 357 0.45 -0.62 -22.86
N GLU A 358 0.75 -1.76 -23.48
CA GLU A 358 -0.28 -2.65 -24.02
C GLU A 358 -1.13 -3.26 -22.91
N ALA A 359 -0.54 -3.60 -21.76
CA ALA A 359 -1.29 -4.03 -20.57
C ALA A 359 -2.27 -2.94 -20.07
N ILE A 360 -1.85 -1.66 -20.02
CA ILE A 360 -2.75 -0.54 -19.65
C ILE A 360 -3.92 -0.42 -20.63
N LYS A 361 -3.66 -0.52 -21.94
CA LYS A 361 -4.68 -0.39 -23.00
C LYS A 361 -5.69 -1.54 -22.99
N MET A 362 -5.28 -2.72 -22.55
CA MET A 362 -6.13 -3.91 -22.48
C MET A 362 -7.36 -3.71 -21.59
N VAL A 363 -7.24 -2.87 -20.56
CA VAL A 363 -8.32 -2.62 -19.60
C VAL A 363 -9.39 -1.73 -20.25
N THR A 364 -10.54 -2.33 -20.56
CA THR A 364 -11.76 -1.72 -21.13
C THR A 364 -12.97 -2.14 -20.30
N ASP A 365 -14.17 -1.59 -20.55
CA ASP A 365 -15.41 -2.10 -19.93
C ASP A 365 -15.55 -3.62 -20.09
N GLY A 366 -15.34 -4.12 -21.32
CA GLY A 366 -15.40 -5.54 -21.63
C GLY A 366 -14.40 -6.37 -20.82
N TYR A 367 -13.15 -5.90 -20.69
CA TYR A 367 -12.14 -6.59 -19.86
C TYR A 367 -12.53 -6.60 -18.38
N MET A 368 -13.01 -5.48 -17.84
CA MET A 368 -13.46 -5.39 -16.44
C MET A 368 -14.61 -6.38 -16.16
N ARG A 369 -15.62 -6.42 -17.05
CA ARG A 369 -16.77 -7.33 -16.91
C ARG A 369 -16.37 -8.79 -17.11
N SER A 370 -15.47 -9.07 -18.05
CA SER A 370 -14.90 -10.40 -18.25
C SER A 370 -14.16 -10.87 -16.99
N ALA A 371 -13.40 -9.99 -16.31
CA ALA A 371 -12.70 -10.33 -15.07
C ALA A 371 -13.66 -10.68 -13.92
N ILE A 372 -14.75 -9.92 -13.78
CA ILE A 372 -15.82 -10.20 -12.81
C ILE A 372 -16.42 -11.59 -13.08
N ASP A 373 -16.74 -11.89 -14.34
CA ASP A 373 -17.32 -13.17 -14.74
C ASP A 373 -16.33 -14.34 -14.65
N TYR A 374 -15.05 -14.10 -14.93
CA TYR A 374 -13.99 -15.09 -14.78
C TYR A 374 -13.87 -15.54 -13.32
N PHE A 375 -13.85 -14.57 -12.39
CA PHE A 375 -13.91 -14.89 -10.97
C PHE A 375 -15.24 -15.57 -10.59
N GLU A 376 -16.35 -15.22 -11.26
CA GLU A 376 -17.64 -15.86 -11.02
C GLU A 376 -17.59 -17.37 -11.19
N VAL A 377 -16.94 -17.80 -12.26
CA VAL A 377 -16.88 -19.21 -12.66
C VAL A 377 -15.75 -19.95 -11.95
N THR A 378 -14.59 -19.32 -11.79
CA THR A 378 -13.36 -20.02 -11.38
C THR A 378 -13.00 -19.86 -9.91
N ARG A 379 -13.43 -18.76 -9.28
CA ARG A 379 -12.94 -18.33 -7.95
C ARG A 379 -11.40 -18.22 -7.87
N ALA A 380 -10.73 -18.08 -9.02
CA ALA A 380 -9.29 -18.03 -9.10
C ALA A 380 -8.74 -16.78 -8.39
N ARG A 381 -7.52 -16.90 -7.84
CA ARG A 381 -6.77 -15.78 -7.27
C ARG A 381 -5.53 -15.51 -8.09
N PRO A 382 -5.10 -14.24 -8.27
CA PRO A 382 -3.90 -13.93 -9.03
C PRO A 382 -2.70 -14.71 -8.50
N SER A 383 -1.97 -15.37 -9.41
CA SER A 383 -0.76 -16.10 -9.02
C SER A 383 0.41 -15.13 -8.88
N LEU A 384 1.16 -15.24 -7.78
CA LEU A 384 2.31 -14.40 -7.47
C LEU A 384 3.67 -15.07 -7.79
N SER A 385 3.68 -16.28 -8.35
CA SER A 385 4.94 -16.95 -8.70
C SER A 385 5.67 -16.20 -9.81
N SER A 386 6.99 -15.99 -9.65
CA SER A 386 7.84 -15.20 -10.56
C SER A 386 7.25 -13.85 -10.98
N THR A 387 6.45 -13.26 -10.08
CA THR A 387 5.66 -12.05 -10.34
C THR A 387 6.25 -10.85 -9.62
N LEU A 388 6.09 -9.69 -10.24
CA LEU A 388 6.22 -8.37 -9.61
C LEU A 388 4.85 -7.71 -9.62
N LEU A 389 4.35 -7.29 -8.45
CA LEU A 389 3.10 -6.55 -8.34
C LEU A 389 3.41 -5.08 -8.00
N ILE A 390 3.16 -4.17 -8.93
CA ILE A 390 3.33 -2.72 -8.69
C ILE A 390 1.98 -2.12 -8.29
N THR A 391 1.95 -1.40 -7.18
CA THR A 391 0.82 -0.53 -6.85
C THR A 391 1.29 0.90 -6.57
N THR A 392 0.53 1.87 -7.06
CA THR A 392 0.90 3.28 -7.04
C THR A 392 0.01 4.04 -6.09
N TRP A 393 0.62 4.57 -5.04
CA TRP A 393 -0.02 5.42 -4.04
C TRP A 393 0.30 6.90 -4.27
N SER A 394 1.18 7.20 -5.24
CA SER A 394 1.63 8.55 -5.58
C SER A 394 0.51 9.55 -5.94
N ARG A 395 -0.67 9.06 -6.32
CA ARG A 395 -1.85 9.87 -6.67
C ARG A 395 -2.98 9.77 -5.65
N LEU A 396 -2.81 8.97 -4.60
CA LEU A 396 -3.82 8.84 -3.55
C LEU A 396 -3.78 10.10 -2.66
N GLY A 397 -4.96 10.54 -2.23
CA GLY A 397 -5.16 11.76 -1.47
C GLY A 397 -4.68 11.71 -0.02
N PHE A 398 -3.58 11.05 0.29
CA PHE A 398 -3.04 10.91 1.66
C PHE A 398 -2.89 12.24 2.40
N HIS A 399 -2.60 13.28 1.64
CA HIS A 399 -2.30 14.60 2.18
C HIS A 399 -3.51 15.52 2.26
N THR A 400 -4.69 15.13 1.79
CA THR A 400 -5.89 15.99 1.90
C THR A 400 -6.64 15.78 3.22
N THR A 401 -6.17 14.83 4.03
CA THR A 401 -6.79 14.47 5.30
C THR A 401 -6.47 15.53 6.35
N ASP A 402 -7.50 16.11 6.98
CA ASP A 402 -7.35 17.05 8.07
C ASP A 402 -8.45 16.83 9.11
N PHE A 403 -8.04 16.50 10.33
CA PHE A 403 -8.91 16.27 11.49
C PHE A 403 -9.06 17.52 12.39
N GLY A 404 -8.58 18.67 11.93
CA GLY A 404 -8.45 19.91 12.71
C GLY A 404 -7.04 20.13 13.27
N TRP A 405 -6.03 19.47 12.70
CA TRP A 405 -4.60 19.63 13.01
C TRP A 405 -3.76 19.97 11.75
N GLY A 406 -4.41 20.20 10.61
CA GLY A 406 -3.76 20.36 9.31
C GLY A 406 -3.56 19.02 8.59
N GLU A 407 -2.92 19.09 7.41
CA GLU A 407 -2.51 17.91 6.64
C GLU A 407 -1.53 17.06 7.47
N PRO A 408 -1.51 15.71 7.30
CA PRO A 408 -0.52 14.89 7.97
C PRO A 408 0.88 15.31 7.55
N VAL A 409 1.77 15.52 8.52
CA VAL A 409 3.19 15.81 8.27
C VAL A 409 3.87 14.65 7.55
N LEU A 410 3.39 13.43 7.79
CA LEU A 410 3.77 12.25 7.06
C LEU A 410 2.66 11.20 7.08
N SER A 411 2.59 10.41 6.02
CA SER A 411 1.68 9.27 5.91
C SER A 411 2.32 8.19 5.06
N GLY A 412 2.00 6.93 5.34
CA GLY A 412 2.54 5.84 4.54
C GLY A 412 2.12 4.45 5.00
N PRO A 413 2.54 3.44 4.24
CA PRO A 413 2.36 2.04 4.63
C PRO A 413 3.29 1.70 5.80
N VAL A 414 2.81 0.85 6.72
CA VAL A 414 3.65 0.26 7.77
C VAL A 414 4.65 -0.75 7.19
N ALA A 415 4.21 -1.53 6.20
CA ALA A 415 4.94 -2.62 5.59
C ALA A 415 4.47 -2.84 4.15
N LEU A 416 5.23 -3.62 3.38
CA LEU A 416 4.73 -4.23 2.15
C LEU A 416 3.75 -5.37 2.50
N PRO A 417 2.60 -5.50 1.82
CA PRO A 417 1.67 -6.61 2.08
C PRO A 417 2.26 -7.98 1.79
N GLU A 418 3.06 -8.09 0.73
CA GLU A 418 3.70 -9.33 0.26
C GLU A 418 5.07 -9.02 -0.35
N LYS A 419 5.94 -10.03 -0.43
CA LYS A 419 7.32 -9.88 -0.96
C LYS A 419 7.36 -9.51 -2.46
N GLU A 420 6.32 -9.83 -3.22
CA GLU A 420 6.19 -9.47 -4.63
C GLU A 420 5.74 -8.03 -4.86
N VAL A 421 5.23 -7.35 -3.82
CA VAL A 421 4.67 -6.01 -3.94
C VAL A 421 5.76 -4.95 -3.97
N THR A 422 5.64 -4.01 -4.89
CA THR A 422 6.42 -2.76 -4.91
C THR A 422 5.46 -1.58 -4.87
N LEU A 423 5.73 -0.63 -3.97
CA LEU A 423 4.92 0.57 -3.77
C LEU A 423 5.59 1.79 -4.41
N PHE A 424 4.84 2.54 -5.22
CA PHE A 424 5.25 3.87 -5.67
C PHE A 424 4.58 4.94 -4.81
N LEU A 425 5.37 5.58 -3.96
CA LEU A 425 4.93 6.62 -3.02
C LEU A 425 5.34 8.00 -3.54
N SER A 426 4.49 9.01 -3.36
CA SER A 426 4.88 10.39 -3.66
C SER A 426 5.94 10.87 -2.67
N HIS A 427 6.91 11.65 -3.14
CA HIS A 427 8.00 12.18 -2.31
C HIS A 427 8.47 13.57 -2.78
N GLY A 428 9.20 14.25 -1.90
CA GLY A 428 9.84 15.54 -2.15
C GLY A 428 8.89 16.73 -2.14
N GLU A 429 9.46 17.93 -2.25
CA GLU A 429 8.70 19.18 -2.36
C GLU A 429 7.80 19.15 -3.60
N GLN A 430 6.58 19.66 -3.47
CA GLN A 430 5.54 19.62 -4.50
C GLN A 430 5.19 18.21 -5.01
N ARG A 431 5.64 17.14 -4.33
CA ARG A 431 5.19 15.75 -4.57
C ARG A 431 5.49 15.22 -5.97
N ARG A 432 6.54 15.77 -6.61
CA ARG A 432 6.91 15.43 -7.98
C ARG A 432 7.82 14.20 -8.05
N SER A 433 8.59 13.91 -7.02
CA SER A 433 9.46 12.72 -6.97
C SER A 433 8.69 11.48 -6.57
N ILE A 434 9.21 10.31 -6.92
CA ILE A 434 8.60 9.02 -6.57
C ILE A 434 9.59 8.19 -5.77
N ASN A 435 9.19 7.78 -4.57
CA ASN A 435 9.89 6.74 -3.83
C ASN A 435 9.36 5.38 -4.27
N VAL A 436 10.25 4.54 -4.79
CA VAL A 436 9.99 3.13 -5.07
C VAL A 436 10.41 2.33 -3.85
N LEU A 437 9.43 1.72 -3.19
CA LEU A 437 9.64 0.87 -2.04
C LEU A 437 9.46 -0.59 -2.43
N LEU A 438 10.47 -1.41 -2.15
CA LEU A 438 10.47 -2.84 -2.48
C LEU A 438 11.26 -3.66 -1.45
N GLY A 439 10.97 -4.96 -1.42
CA GLY A 439 11.69 -5.97 -0.65
C GLY A 439 12.45 -6.91 -1.58
N LEU A 440 13.73 -7.18 -1.31
CA LEU A 440 14.54 -8.15 -2.05
C LEU A 440 15.45 -8.95 -1.10
N PRO A 441 15.84 -10.19 -1.47
CA PRO A 441 16.95 -10.89 -0.81
C PRO A 441 18.19 -10.01 -0.77
N ALA A 442 18.97 -10.11 0.31
CA ALA A 442 20.13 -9.23 0.54
C ALA A 442 21.06 -9.13 -0.68
N SER A 443 21.41 -10.26 -1.31
CA SER A 443 22.27 -10.29 -2.49
C SER A 443 21.64 -9.63 -3.73
N ALA A 444 20.33 -9.75 -3.90
CA ALA A 444 19.60 -9.09 -4.98
C ALA A 444 19.43 -7.59 -4.73
N MET A 445 19.31 -7.17 -3.47
CA MET A 445 19.17 -5.76 -3.11
C MET A 445 20.40 -4.95 -3.53
N ASP A 446 21.61 -5.50 -3.35
CA ASP A 446 22.85 -4.84 -3.75
C ASP A 446 22.90 -4.60 -5.27
N VAL A 447 22.54 -5.61 -6.06
CA VAL A 447 22.48 -5.50 -7.53
C VAL A 447 21.39 -4.52 -7.99
N PHE A 448 20.25 -4.47 -7.29
CA PHE A 448 19.22 -3.48 -7.60
C PHE A 448 19.71 -2.06 -7.34
N GLN A 449 20.40 -1.85 -6.21
CA GLN A 449 20.94 -0.56 -5.83
C GLN A 449 21.99 -0.06 -6.83
N GLU A 450 22.88 -0.94 -7.31
CA GLU A 450 23.85 -0.58 -8.36
C GLU A 450 23.16 -0.11 -9.65
N GLN A 451 22.11 -0.79 -10.08
CA GLN A 451 21.32 -0.38 -11.26
C GLN A 451 20.62 0.96 -11.04
N PHE A 452 20.09 1.21 -9.84
CA PHE A 452 19.49 2.49 -9.49
C PHE A 452 20.50 3.64 -9.55
N LEU A 453 21.75 3.43 -9.06
CA LEU A 453 22.80 4.44 -9.07
C LEU A 453 23.32 4.80 -10.48
N GLN A 454 23.01 3.98 -11.49
CA GLN A 454 23.39 4.23 -12.90
C GLN A 454 22.38 5.11 -13.66
N ILE A 455 21.21 5.36 -13.08
CA ILE A 455 20.27 6.39 -13.54
C ILE A 455 20.81 7.74 -13.06
#